data_AF-A0A972C8E8-F1
#
_entry.id   AF-A0A972C8E8-F1
#
_cell.length_a   1.000
_cell.length_b   1.000
_cell.length_c   1.000
_cell.angle_alpha   90.00
_cell.angle_beta   90.00
_cell.angle_gamma   90.00
#
_symmetry.space_group_name_H-M   'P 1'
#
loop_
_entity.id
_entity.type
_entity.pdbx_description
1 polymer ?
#
loop_
_entity_poly.entity_id
_entity_poly.type
_entity_poly.pdbx_seq_one_letter_code
_entity_poly.pdbx_strand_id
1 'polypeptide(L)'
;MNTAQIQLLRDAARQADTGKHWTATSKFLDIANPKIIADLCDEVLTLRAGYNKTPSIMPSKNALEDVFNMECPNPSCDKTKDGYAIRYAGQTYDPALPESAPGIAWTEQEITLFHARQNGTIMELLNRLENLAHIPTWYLTVEAGRRKGYEGTLIFKYSREAPNRAQQLTFLE
;
A
#
# COMPACT_ATOMS: atom_id res chain seq x y z
N MET A 1 -18.62 6.20 15.26
CA MET A 1 -19.83 5.34 15.29
C MET A 1 -19.55 4.13 16.18
N ASN A 2 -20.46 3.70 17.05
CA ASN A 2 -20.21 2.56 17.95
C ASN A 2 -20.54 1.21 17.28
N THR A 3 -20.07 0.11 17.87
CA THR A 3 -20.18 -1.25 17.29
C THR A 3 -21.62 -1.66 17.02
N ALA A 4 -22.57 -1.21 17.85
CA ALA A 4 -24.00 -1.48 17.68
C ALA A 4 -24.59 -0.78 16.44
N GLN A 5 -24.16 0.45 16.16
CA GLN A 5 -24.60 1.22 14.99
C GLN A 5 -24.09 0.61 13.67
N ILE A 6 -22.87 0.07 13.65
CA ILE A 6 -22.30 -0.61 12.47
C ILE A 6 -23.05 -1.91 12.16
N GLN A 7 -23.44 -2.66 13.19
CA GLN A 7 -24.19 -3.90 13.04
C GLN A 7 -25.59 -3.63 12.46
N LEU A 8 -26.29 -2.61 12.97
CA LEU A 8 -27.58 -2.16 12.45
C LEU A 8 -27.51 -1.77 10.96
N LEU A 9 -26.44 -1.09 10.55
CA LEU A 9 -26.24 -0.70 9.15
C LEU A 9 -26.05 -1.92 8.23
N ARG A 10 -25.27 -2.92 8.67
CA ARG A 10 -25.05 -4.16 7.93
C ARG A 10 -26.33 -4.99 7.80
N ASP A 11 -27.11 -5.09 8.87
CA ASP A 11 -28.35 -5.85 8.88
C ASP A 11 -29.41 -5.17 7.98
N ALA A 12 -29.49 -3.84 7.99
CA ALA A 12 -30.34 -3.07 7.09
C ALA A 12 -29.94 -3.23 5.61
N ALA A 13 -28.64 -3.18 5.30
CA ALA A 13 -28.14 -3.40 3.94
C ALA A 13 -28.45 -4.82 3.43
N ARG A 14 -28.32 -5.83 4.29
CA ARG A 14 -28.62 -7.23 3.95
C ARG A 14 -30.11 -7.49 3.72
N GLN A 15 -30.98 -6.74 4.38
CA GLN A 15 -32.44 -6.81 4.19
C GLN A 15 -32.90 -6.07 2.92
N ALA A 16 -32.16 -5.05 2.48
CA ALA A 16 -32.47 -4.30 1.26
C ALA A 16 -32.38 -5.16 -0.03
N ASP A 17 -31.53 -6.20 -0.04
CA ASP A 17 -31.41 -7.17 -1.15
C ASP A 17 -32.69 -8.03 -1.35
N THR A 18 -33.57 -8.09 -0.35
CA THR A 18 -34.82 -8.87 -0.42
C THR A 18 -36.06 -7.98 -0.63
N GLY A 19 -36.08 -7.23 -1.74
CA GLY A 19 -37.26 -6.85 -2.55
C GLY A 19 -38.46 -6.10 -1.93
N LYS A 20 -38.59 -5.91 -0.62
CA LYS A 20 -39.73 -5.21 0.03
C LYS A 20 -39.33 -4.02 0.90
N HIS A 21 -38.03 -3.82 1.12
CA HIS A 21 -37.52 -2.74 1.97
C HIS A 21 -37.05 -1.50 1.20
N TRP A 22 -37.02 -1.54 -0.14
CA TRP A 22 -36.62 -0.39 -0.96
C TRP A 22 -37.40 0.89 -0.62
N THR A 23 -38.70 0.78 -0.35
CA THR A 23 -39.55 1.91 0.04
C THR A 23 -39.19 2.49 1.41
N ALA A 24 -38.71 1.65 2.35
CA ALA A 24 -38.26 2.08 3.67
C ALA A 24 -36.84 2.69 3.60
N THR A 25 -35.95 2.09 2.81
CA THR A 25 -34.61 2.62 2.51
C THR A 25 -34.71 3.96 1.78
N SER A 26 -35.60 4.09 0.79
CA SER A 26 -35.87 5.34 0.06
C SER A 26 -36.36 6.44 1.00
N LYS A 27 -37.31 6.16 1.90
CA LYS A 27 -37.76 7.12 2.92
C LYS A 27 -36.68 7.51 3.92
N PHE A 28 -35.79 6.60 4.28
CA PHE A 28 -34.64 6.90 5.12
C PHE A 28 -33.64 7.81 4.39
N LEU A 29 -33.34 7.53 3.12
CA LEU A 29 -32.47 8.34 2.28
C LEU A 29 -33.05 9.75 2.00
N ASP A 30 -34.38 9.88 1.95
CA ASP A 30 -35.07 11.18 1.80
C ASP A 30 -34.95 12.08 3.04
N ILE A 31 -34.76 11.49 4.23
CA ILE A 31 -34.70 12.21 5.51
C ILE A 31 -33.25 12.39 6.00
N ALA A 32 -32.37 11.47 5.62
CA ALA A 32 -30.97 11.51 5.99
C ALA A 32 -30.21 12.56 5.16
N ASN A 33 -29.31 13.28 5.83
CA ASN A 33 -28.48 14.28 5.16
C ASN A 33 -27.63 13.59 4.08
N PRO A 34 -27.72 13.99 2.80
CA PRO A 34 -26.98 13.38 1.71
C PRO A 34 -25.46 13.34 1.93
N LYS A 35 -24.92 14.32 2.66
CA LYS A 35 -23.50 14.35 3.02
C LYS A 35 -23.13 13.22 3.99
N ILE A 36 -23.98 12.95 4.98
CA ILE A 36 -23.73 11.88 5.96
C ILE A 36 -23.83 10.50 5.28
N ILE A 37 -24.73 10.34 4.32
CA ILE A 37 -24.83 9.10 3.53
C ILE A 37 -23.58 8.91 2.66
N ALA A 38 -23.11 9.97 1.99
CA ALA A 38 -21.89 9.93 1.21
C ALA A 38 -20.67 9.57 2.08
N ASP A 39 -20.52 10.24 3.24
CA ASP A 39 -19.44 9.97 4.19
C ASP A 39 -19.48 8.50 4.69
N LEU A 40 -20.67 7.96 4.97
CA LEU A 40 -20.85 6.56 5.38
C LEU A 40 -20.55 5.57 4.25
N CYS A 41 -20.95 5.88 3.02
CA CYS A 41 -20.63 5.08 1.85
C CYS A 41 -19.12 5.08 1.58
N ASP A 42 -18.45 6.23 1.71
CA ASP A 42 -17.01 6.36 1.58
C ASP A 42 -16.27 5.63 2.71
N GLU A 43 -16.77 5.68 3.94
CA GLU A 43 -16.24 4.91 5.07
C GLU A 43 -16.40 3.41 4.83
N VAL A 44 -17.56 2.95 4.35
CA VAL A 44 -17.81 1.54 4.01
C VAL A 44 -16.98 1.08 2.82
N LEU A 45 -16.79 1.93 1.80
CA LEU A 45 -15.93 1.64 0.65
C LEU A 45 -14.45 1.60 1.06
N THR A 46 -14.02 2.48 1.96
CA THR A 46 -12.68 2.47 2.54
C THR A 46 -12.45 1.23 3.40
N LEU A 47 -13.44 0.84 4.21
CA LEU A 47 -13.43 -0.41 4.96
C LEU A 47 -13.40 -1.62 4.03
N ARG A 48 -14.18 -1.63 2.93
CA ARG A 48 -14.22 -2.72 1.94
C ARG A 48 -12.93 -2.80 1.14
N ALA A 49 -12.33 -1.67 0.75
CA ALA A 49 -10.99 -1.59 0.17
C ALA A 49 -9.93 -2.11 1.18
N GLY A 50 -10.16 -1.86 2.47
CA GLY A 50 -9.41 -2.47 3.57
C GLY A 50 -9.61 -3.97 3.73
N TYR A 51 -10.71 -4.54 3.24
CA TYR A 51 -10.95 -5.99 3.21
C TYR A 51 -10.52 -6.66 1.91
N ASN A 52 -9.94 -5.94 0.93
CA ASN A 52 -9.24 -6.60 -0.16
C ASN A 52 -8.14 -7.50 0.44
N LYS A 53 -8.16 -8.78 0.08
CA LYS A 53 -7.19 -9.76 0.58
C LYS A 53 -5.76 -9.32 0.25
N THR A 54 -5.57 -8.65 -0.89
CA THR A 54 -4.29 -8.20 -1.42
C THR A 54 -4.28 -6.66 -1.54
N PRO A 55 -3.21 -5.97 -1.11
CA PRO A 55 -3.07 -4.53 -1.35
C PRO A 55 -2.96 -4.22 -2.85
N SER A 56 -3.45 -3.06 -3.27
CA SER A 56 -3.27 -2.58 -4.65
C SER A 56 -1.80 -2.25 -4.91
N ILE A 57 -1.31 -2.54 -6.13
CA ILE A 57 0.04 -2.13 -6.57
C ILE A 57 0.10 -0.65 -6.98
N MET A 58 -1.05 -0.01 -7.21
CA MET A 58 -1.10 1.35 -7.76
C MET A 58 -0.45 2.41 -6.85
N PRO A 59 -0.67 2.41 -5.52
CA PRO A 59 -0.02 3.38 -4.65
C PRO A 59 1.51 3.31 -4.69
N SER A 60 2.09 2.10 -4.65
CA SER A 60 3.54 1.94 -4.77
C SER A 60 4.04 2.26 -6.17
N LYS A 61 3.27 1.93 -7.22
CA LYS A 61 3.64 2.27 -8.61
C LYS A 61 3.70 3.79 -8.77
N ASN A 62 2.61 4.50 -8.47
CA ASN A 62 2.53 5.95 -8.61
C ASN A 62 3.61 6.66 -7.78
N ALA A 63 3.89 6.21 -6.55
CA ALA A 63 4.94 6.79 -5.73
C ALA A 63 6.33 6.68 -6.38
N LEU A 64 6.63 5.56 -7.06
CA LEU A 64 7.91 5.38 -7.76
C LEU A 64 7.96 6.22 -9.04
N GLU A 65 6.88 6.26 -9.81
CA GLU A 65 6.80 7.07 -11.02
C GLU A 65 6.94 8.56 -10.69
N ASP A 66 6.35 9.02 -9.59
CA ASP A 66 6.47 10.40 -9.10
C ASP A 66 7.88 10.74 -8.57
N VAL A 67 8.53 9.80 -7.87
CA VAL A 67 9.84 10.03 -7.24
C VAL A 67 10.99 9.92 -8.24
N PHE A 68 10.92 8.95 -9.16
CA PHE A 68 11.98 8.67 -10.12
C PHE A 68 11.69 9.24 -11.52
N ASN A 69 10.50 9.81 -11.75
CA ASN A 69 10.10 10.35 -13.05
C ASN A 69 10.32 9.36 -14.20
N MET A 70 9.97 8.10 -13.96
CA MET A 70 10.14 6.99 -14.90
C MET A 70 8.88 6.14 -14.96
N GLU A 71 8.65 5.44 -16.07
CA GLU A 71 7.62 4.40 -16.10
C GLU A 71 8.11 3.18 -15.31
N CYS A 72 7.31 2.74 -14.33
CA CYS A 72 7.70 1.60 -13.51
C CYS A 72 7.24 0.27 -14.13
N PRO A 73 8.15 -0.73 -14.23
CA PRO A 73 7.78 -2.05 -14.69
C PRO A 73 6.79 -2.72 -13.72
N ASN A 74 6.08 -3.73 -14.22
CA ASN A 74 5.16 -4.51 -13.40
C ASN A 74 5.92 -5.19 -12.25
N PRO A 75 5.51 -5.00 -10.99
CA PRO A 75 6.17 -5.59 -9.85
C PRO A 75 5.84 -7.07 -9.69
N SER A 76 6.65 -7.80 -8.93
CA SER A 76 6.24 -9.07 -8.34
C SER A 76 5.45 -8.82 -7.06
N CYS A 77 4.44 -9.64 -6.78
CA CYS A 77 3.64 -9.55 -5.56
C CYS A 77 3.67 -10.87 -4.81
N ASP A 78 4.39 -10.90 -3.69
CA ASP A 78 4.58 -12.10 -2.87
C ASP A 78 3.67 -12.02 -1.64
N LYS A 79 2.92 -13.09 -1.36
CA LYS A 79 2.22 -13.23 -0.07
C LYS A 79 3.24 -13.53 1.02
N THR A 80 3.18 -12.80 2.12
CA THR A 80 4.00 -13.02 3.32
C THR A 80 3.13 -13.53 4.48
N LYS A 81 3.76 -13.89 5.61
CA LYS A 81 3.04 -14.38 6.80
C LYS A 81 1.97 -13.40 7.27
N ASP A 82 2.32 -12.11 7.33
CA ASP A 82 1.53 -11.07 7.97
C ASP A 82 0.96 -10.04 6.96
N GLY A 83 1.07 -10.31 5.65
CA GLY A 83 0.62 -9.43 4.59
C GLY A 83 1.20 -9.75 3.21
N TYR A 84 1.71 -8.73 2.51
CA TYR A 84 2.21 -8.83 1.13
C TYR A 84 3.47 -8.00 0.92
N ALA A 85 4.36 -8.46 0.03
CA ALA A 85 5.52 -7.71 -0.42
C ALA A 85 5.40 -7.47 -1.93
N ILE A 86 5.33 -6.19 -2.31
CA ILE A 86 5.34 -5.75 -3.71
C ILE A 86 6.78 -5.36 -4.04
N ARG A 87 7.38 -6.01 -5.05
CA ARG A 87 8.80 -5.91 -5.37
C ARG A 87 9.02 -5.33 -6.75
N TYR A 88 9.76 -4.24 -6.81
CA TYR A 88 10.22 -3.61 -8.04
C TYR A 88 11.69 -3.97 -8.22
N ALA A 89 11.96 -4.89 -9.14
CA ALA A 89 13.29 -5.40 -9.38
C ALA A 89 14.20 -4.29 -9.91
N GLY A 90 15.45 -4.29 -9.44
CA GLY A 90 16.50 -3.40 -9.91
C GLY A 90 17.87 -3.98 -9.57
N GLN A 91 18.81 -3.78 -10.49
CA GLN A 91 20.20 -4.21 -10.39
C GLN A 91 21.02 -3.23 -9.52
N THR A 92 22.22 -3.63 -9.13
CA THR A 92 23.17 -2.69 -8.50
C THR A 92 23.78 -1.81 -9.59
N TYR A 93 23.49 -0.52 -9.57
CA TYR A 93 24.08 0.44 -10.50
C TYR A 93 25.60 0.47 -10.36
N ASP A 94 26.29 0.46 -11.51
CA ASP A 94 27.73 0.62 -11.60
C ASP A 94 28.05 1.81 -12.53
N PRO A 95 28.57 2.94 -12.01
CA PRO A 95 28.89 4.11 -12.82
C PRO A 95 30.06 3.89 -13.79
N ALA A 96 30.84 2.82 -13.64
CA ALA A 96 31.88 2.45 -14.59
C ALA A 96 31.33 1.74 -15.83
N LEU A 97 30.08 1.27 -15.79
CA LEU A 97 29.42 0.57 -16.89
C LEU A 97 28.37 1.48 -17.55
N PRO A 98 28.39 1.61 -18.89
CA PRO A 98 27.41 2.44 -19.59
C PRO A 98 25.98 1.86 -19.56
N GLU A 99 25.84 0.55 -19.34
CA GLU A 99 24.58 -0.18 -19.38
C GLU A 99 24.55 -1.32 -18.33
N SER A 100 23.35 -1.71 -17.90
CA SER A 100 23.13 -2.76 -16.90
C SER A 100 23.37 -4.17 -17.46
N ALA A 101 23.14 -4.32 -18.75
CA ALA A 101 23.38 -5.50 -19.57
C ALA A 101 23.43 -5.04 -21.05
N PRO A 102 23.93 -5.86 -21.98
CA PRO A 102 23.99 -5.50 -23.40
C PRO A 102 22.65 -5.01 -23.96
N GLY A 103 22.57 -3.72 -24.31
CA GLY A 103 21.37 -3.07 -24.84
C GLY A 103 20.33 -2.64 -23.80
N ILE A 104 20.65 -2.71 -22.50
CA ILE A 104 19.72 -2.37 -21.41
C ILE A 104 20.29 -1.21 -20.59
N ALA A 105 19.79 0.00 -20.86
CA ALA A 105 20.14 1.19 -20.10
C ALA A 105 19.80 1.05 -18.61
N TRP A 106 20.59 1.72 -17.77
CA TRP A 106 20.29 1.84 -16.34
C TRP A 106 19.00 2.62 -16.12
N THR A 107 18.21 2.18 -15.14
CA THR A 107 16.96 2.85 -14.76
C THR A 107 17.22 3.97 -13.74
N GLU A 108 16.35 4.98 -13.74
CA GLU A 108 16.42 6.07 -12.74
C GLU A 108 16.28 5.56 -11.31
N GLN A 109 15.53 4.47 -11.07
CA GLN A 109 15.46 3.80 -9.78
C GLN A 109 16.84 3.31 -9.32
N GLU A 110 17.59 2.60 -10.19
CA GLU A 110 18.89 2.02 -9.86
C GLU A 110 19.93 3.11 -9.59
N ILE A 111 19.95 4.15 -10.44
CA ILE A 111 20.85 5.30 -10.32
C ILE A 111 20.55 6.07 -9.02
N THR A 112 19.27 6.39 -8.77
CA THR A 112 18.87 7.16 -7.60
C THR A 112 19.17 6.42 -6.30
N LEU A 113 18.91 5.10 -6.24
CA LEU A 113 19.22 4.30 -5.06
C LEU A 113 20.71 4.24 -4.77
N PHE A 114 21.54 4.13 -5.81
CA PHE A 114 22.99 4.18 -5.65
C PHE A 114 23.44 5.52 -5.07
N HIS A 115 23.00 6.64 -5.65
CA HIS A 115 23.36 7.96 -5.13
C HIS A 115 22.84 8.21 -3.71
N ALA A 116 21.62 7.79 -3.41
CA ALA A 116 21.06 7.91 -2.05
C ALA A 116 21.86 7.09 -1.02
N ARG A 117 22.44 5.96 -1.42
CA ARG A 117 23.36 5.20 -0.56
C ARG A 117 24.69 5.91 -0.35
N GLN A 118 25.31 6.39 -1.43
CA GLN A 118 26.59 7.12 -1.35
C GLN A 118 26.47 8.40 -0.50
N ASN A 119 25.33 9.08 -0.60
CA ASN A 119 25.07 10.33 0.11
C ASN A 119 24.51 10.12 1.53
N GLY A 120 24.24 8.88 1.94
CA GLY A 120 23.65 8.58 3.26
C GLY A 120 22.17 8.98 3.40
N THR A 121 21.48 9.35 2.31
CA THR A 121 20.09 9.83 2.30
C THR A 121 19.07 8.72 2.00
N ILE A 122 19.50 7.46 1.91
CA ILE A 122 18.62 6.33 1.57
C ILE A 122 17.39 6.23 2.48
N MET A 123 17.53 6.47 3.79
CA MET A 123 16.39 6.41 4.71
C MET A 123 15.36 7.52 4.45
N GLU A 124 15.81 8.70 4.05
CA GLU A 124 14.92 9.81 3.68
C GLU A 124 14.12 9.47 2.42
N LEU A 125 14.78 8.88 1.42
CA LEU A 125 14.13 8.39 0.20
C LEU A 125 13.07 7.31 0.52
N LEU A 126 13.42 6.33 1.36
CA LEU A 126 12.49 5.26 1.75
C LEU A 126 11.28 5.81 2.53
N ASN A 127 11.49 6.72 3.47
CA ASN A 127 10.41 7.37 4.22
C ASN A 127 9.50 8.20 3.30
N ARG A 128 10.07 8.88 2.29
CA ARG A 128 9.27 9.60 1.29
C ARG A 128 8.38 8.64 0.49
N LEU A 129 8.92 7.50 0.05
CA LEU A 129 8.16 6.47 -0.64
C LEU A 129 7.07 5.85 0.25
N GLU A 130 7.36 5.60 1.53
CA GLU A 130 6.38 5.13 2.52
C GLU A 130 5.19 6.07 2.65
N ASN A 131 5.45 7.38 2.75
CA ASN A 131 4.40 8.38 2.88
C ASN A 131 3.50 8.48 1.64
N LEU A 132 4.10 8.40 0.44
CA LEU A 132 3.37 8.50 -0.83
C LEU A 132 2.56 7.25 -1.16
N ALA A 133 3.08 6.07 -0.83
CA ALA A 133 2.45 4.79 -1.13
C ALA A 133 1.51 4.27 -0.02
N HIS A 134 1.24 5.08 1.01
CA HIS A 134 0.45 4.65 2.15
C HIS A 134 -0.98 4.24 1.76
N ILE A 135 -1.43 3.10 2.28
CA ILE A 135 -2.82 2.64 2.18
C ILE A 135 -3.39 2.64 3.60
N PRO A 136 -4.46 3.42 3.90
CA PRO A 136 -4.95 3.63 5.27
C PRO A 136 -5.22 2.37 6.11
N THR A 137 -5.47 1.24 5.46
CA THR A 137 -5.86 -0.02 6.10
C THR A 137 -4.70 -1.03 6.21
N TRP A 138 -3.49 -0.61 5.83
CA TRP A 138 -2.28 -1.42 5.86
C TRP A 138 -1.16 -0.64 6.55
N TYR A 139 -0.34 -1.35 7.31
CA TYR A 139 0.96 -0.83 7.72
C TYR A 139 1.92 -1.02 6.55
N LEU A 140 2.66 0.03 6.20
CA LEU A 140 3.62 0.00 5.11
C LEU A 140 5.03 0.17 5.67
N THR A 141 5.96 -0.63 5.17
CA THR A 141 7.40 -0.41 5.30
C THR A 141 8.03 -0.57 3.92
N VAL A 142 8.91 0.34 3.53
CA VAL A 142 9.64 0.30 2.26
C VAL A 142 11.11 0.00 2.53
N GLU A 143 11.63 -1.00 1.82
CA GLU A 143 13.01 -1.44 1.95
C GLU A 143 13.72 -1.42 0.60
N ALA A 144 14.98 -0.98 0.59
CA ALA A 144 15.88 -1.17 -0.53
C ALA A 144 16.65 -2.50 -0.39
N GLY A 145 16.86 -3.18 -1.51
CA GLY A 145 17.62 -4.43 -1.61
C GLY A 145 19.03 -4.26 -1.05
N ARG A 146 19.53 -5.28 -0.35
CA ARG A 146 20.87 -5.27 0.28
C ARG A 146 21.81 -6.33 -0.30
N ARG A 147 21.30 -7.16 -1.21
CA ARG A 147 22.07 -8.23 -1.83
C ARG A 147 22.91 -7.64 -2.95
N LYS A 148 24.22 -7.91 -2.94
CA LYS A 148 25.13 -7.56 -4.05
C LYS A 148 24.54 -8.02 -5.38
N GLY A 149 24.47 -7.12 -6.35
CA GLY A 149 23.83 -7.34 -7.64
C GLY A 149 22.36 -6.89 -7.70
N TYR A 150 21.68 -6.70 -6.57
CA TYR A 150 20.25 -6.35 -6.51
C TYR A 150 19.96 -5.16 -5.57
N GLU A 151 20.94 -4.30 -5.32
CA GLU A 151 20.79 -3.17 -4.41
C GLU A 151 19.84 -2.07 -4.92
N GLY A 152 19.56 -2.06 -6.23
CA GLY A 152 18.55 -1.21 -6.86
C GLY A 152 17.12 -1.73 -6.73
N THR A 153 16.88 -2.85 -6.05
CA THR A 153 15.52 -3.37 -5.85
C THR A 153 14.79 -2.60 -4.74
N LEU A 154 13.51 -2.28 -4.93
CA LEU A 154 12.62 -1.72 -3.89
C LEU A 154 11.52 -2.70 -3.51
N ILE A 155 11.19 -2.73 -2.21
CA ILE A 155 10.26 -3.68 -1.62
C ILE A 155 9.26 -2.90 -0.75
N PHE A 156 7.99 -2.87 -1.16
CA PHE A 156 6.89 -2.31 -0.39
C PHE A 156 6.20 -3.43 0.38
N LYS A 157 6.39 -3.48 1.70
CA LYS A 157 5.79 -4.48 2.58
C LYS A 157 4.54 -3.90 3.22
N TYR A 158 3.39 -4.45 2.85
CA TYR A 158 2.11 -4.13 3.44
C TYR A 158 1.73 -5.21 4.44
N SER A 159 1.63 -4.88 5.72
CA SER A 159 1.21 -5.80 6.79
C SER A 159 -0.12 -5.38 7.44
N ARG A 160 -0.83 -6.36 8.01
CA ARG A 160 -2.06 -6.12 8.79
C ARG A 160 -1.77 -5.74 10.23
N GLU A 161 -0.62 -6.17 10.74
CA GLU A 161 -0.15 -5.86 12.08
C GLU A 161 1.01 -4.87 12.00
N ALA A 162 1.07 -3.95 12.96
CA ALA A 162 2.17 -3.00 13.04
C ALA A 162 3.49 -3.77 13.22
N PRO A 163 4.53 -3.47 12.43
CA PRO A 163 5.85 -4.02 12.68
C PRO A 163 6.26 -3.60 14.10
N ASN A 164 6.53 -4.59 14.96
CA ASN A 164 6.97 -4.52 16.38
C ASN A 164 5.97 -4.85 17.52
N ARG A 165 4.82 -5.50 17.28
CA ARG A 165 4.06 -6.11 18.42
C ARG A 165 4.55 -7.50 18.86
N ALA A 166 5.33 -8.21 18.04
CA ALA A 166 5.79 -9.56 18.35
C ALA A 166 7.06 -9.63 19.23
N GLN A 167 7.81 -8.53 19.41
CA GLN A 167 9.07 -8.54 20.18
C GLN A 167 8.96 -7.94 21.60
N GLN A 168 7.80 -7.39 21.99
CA GLN A 168 7.61 -6.86 23.35
C GLN A 168 6.95 -7.83 24.34
N LEU A 169 6.48 -9.01 23.89
CA LEU A 169 5.85 -10.00 24.77
C LEU A 169 6.80 -11.09 25.30
N THR A 170 8.09 -11.06 24.95
CA THR A 170 9.09 -12.05 25.40
C THR A 170 10.07 -11.53 26.45
N PHE A 171 9.78 -10.40 27.11
CA PHE A 171 10.57 -9.91 28.26
C PHE A 171 9.79 -9.91 29.59
N LEU A 172 8.67 -10.61 29.63
CA LEU A 172 7.88 -10.84 30.86
C LEU A 172 7.46 -12.31 30.94
N GLU A 173 8.44 -13.23 30.95
CA GLU A 173 8.36 -14.53 31.65
C GLU A 173 9.73 -14.85 32.26
#